data_AF-A0A419WGR2-F1
#
_entry.id   AF-A0A419WGR2-F1
#
_cell.length_a   1.000
_cell.length_b   1.000
_cell.length_c   1.000
_cell.angle_alpha   90.00
_cell.angle_beta   90.00
_cell.angle_gamma   90.00
#
_symmetry.space_group_name_H-M   'P 1'
#
loop_
_entity.id
_entity.type
_entity.pdbx_description
1 polymer ?
#
loop_
_entity_poly.entity_id
_entity_poly.type
_entity_poly.pdbx_seq_one_letter_code
_entity_poly.pdbx_strand_id
1 'polypeptide(L)'
;MANITYLLCSLPSLSFAQHPPITMDDFLSDAKAQLATGRFQKLESLNFREVDTFNKDLKGFKDIMFQYREDVKEIRKAKAEKRSPNLMVLPNEVVSKDPLVCEKAIMKWQWDELSSLEVGEHFTFTELLVYKLKLQMLSRLESFQAEKGRQVLQAIVNPKMKEDNS
;
A
#
# COMPACT_ATOMS: atom_id res chain seq x y z
N MET A 1 6.75 26.03 13.25
CA MET A 1 7.60 25.05 12.53
C MET A 1 7.90 23.78 13.34
N ALA A 2 7.36 23.60 14.56
CA ALA A 2 7.73 22.49 15.45
C ALA A 2 6.81 21.24 15.41
N ASN A 3 5.64 21.28 14.76
CA ASN A 3 4.65 20.21 14.92
C ASN A 3 4.88 18.97 14.04
N ILE A 4 5.52 19.09 12.86
CA ILE A 4 5.74 17.92 11.99
C ILE A 4 6.84 17.01 12.54
N THR A 5 7.92 17.60 13.05
CA THR A 5 9.02 16.85 13.66
C THR A 5 8.53 16.05 14.86
N TYR A 6 7.75 16.68 15.76
CA TYR A 6 7.19 15.98 16.91
C TYR A 6 6.25 14.84 16.49
N LEU A 7 5.35 15.09 15.53
CA LEU A 7 4.47 14.06 14.99
C LEU A 7 5.29 12.87 14.47
N LEU A 8 6.23 13.09 13.56
CA LEU A 8 7.05 12.02 12.98
C LEU A 8 7.87 11.26 14.02
N CYS A 9 8.45 11.95 15.01
CA CYS A 9 9.18 11.30 16.11
C CYS A 9 8.28 10.46 17.02
N SER A 10 6.99 10.81 17.15
CA SER A 10 6.02 10.05 17.94
C SER A 10 5.47 8.82 17.22
N LEU A 11 5.64 8.75 15.89
CA LEU A 11 5.11 7.66 15.10
C LEU A 11 5.98 6.41 15.21
N PRO A 12 5.37 5.23 15.40
CA PRO A 12 6.09 3.96 15.37
C PRO A 12 6.61 3.65 13.96
N SER A 13 7.75 2.97 13.88
CA SER A 13 8.32 2.54 12.61
C SER A 13 7.43 1.50 11.93
N LEU A 14 7.29 1.64 10.60
CA LEU A 14 6.49 0.72 9.80
C LEU A 14 7.38 -0.26 9.05
N SER A 15 7.02 -1.54 9.06
CA SER A 15 7.71 -2.60 8.33
C SER A 15 6.75 -3.34 7.40
N PHE A 16 7.20 -3.63 6.18
CA PHE A 16 6.37 -4.33 5.20
C PHE A 16 5.94 -5.72 5.71
N ALA A 17 4.68 -6.08 5.46
CA ALA A 17 4.07 -7.35 5.85
C ALA A 17 4.01 -7.64 7.36
N GLN A 18 4.23 -6.64 8.21
CA GLN A 18 3.94 -6.71 9.65
C GLN A 18 2.56 -6.09 9.97
N HIS A 19 2.03 -6.43 11.13
CA HIS A 19 0.83 -5.78 11.65
C HIS A 19 1.14 -4.28 11.91
N PRO A 20 0.29 -3.33 11.48
CA PRO A 20 0.41 -1.93 11.78
C PRO A 20 0.50 -1.71 13.31
N PRO A 21 1.50 -0.96 13.78
CA PRO A 21 1.63 -0.64 15.20
C PRO A 21 0.61 0.42 15.68
N ILE A 22 -0.04 1.12 14.76
CA ILE A 22 -1.04 2.16 15.02
C ILE A 22 -2.16 2.04 13.97
N THR A 23 -3.39 2.39 14.33
CA THR A 23 -4.50 2.40 13.38
C THR A 23 -4.51 3.67 12.52
N MET A 24 -5.20 3.63 11.38
CA MET A 24 -5.36 4.82 10.53
C MET A 24 -6.10 5.94 11.27
N ASP A 25 -7.08 5.60 12.09
CA ASP A 25 -7.91 6.58 12.81
C ASP A 25 -7.11 7.30 13.90
N ASP A 26 -6.30 6.56 14.67
CA ASP A 26 -5.40 7.13 15.68
C ASP A 26 -4.38 8.07 15.03
N PHE A 27 -3.76 7.63 13.93
CA PHE A 27 -2.84 8.46 13.16
C PHE A 27 -3.47 9.77 12.67
N LEU A 28 -4.70 9.71 12.14
CA LEU A 28 -5.40 10.90 11.66
C LEU A 28 -5.81 11.82 12.81
N SER A 29 -6.20 11.27 13.95
CA SER A 29 -6.49 12.05 15.16
C SER A 29 -5.27 12.84 15.63
N ASP A 30 -4.12 12.20 15.74
CA ASP A 30 -2.86 12.84 16.13
C ASP A 30 -2.41 13.88 15.10
N ALA A 31 -2.53 13.56 13.81
CA ALA A 31 -2.22 14.50 12.75
C ALA A 31 -3.14 15.73 12.77
N LYS A 32 -4.43 15.58 13.07
CA LYS A 32 -5.39 16.68 13.18
C LYS A 32 -5.07 17.63 14.34
N ALA A 33 -4.61 17.09 15.46
CA ALA A 33 -4.24 17.88 16.63
C ALA A 33 -2.99 18.73 16.39
N GLN A 34 -2.08 18.26 15.53
CA GLN A 34 -0.76 18.86 15.36
C GLN A 34 -0.61 19.66 14.06
N LEU A 35 -1.36 19.35 13.00
CA LEU A 35 -1.25 20.02 11.71
C LEU A 35 -2.22 21.21 11.58
N ALA A 36 -1.80 22.22 10.81
CA ALA A 36 -2.71 23.24 10.34
C ALA A 36 -3.79 22.63 9.42
N THR A 37 -5.02 23.15 9.47
CA THR A 37 -6.20 22.62 8.76
C THR A 37 -5.93 22.32 7.28
N GLY A 38 -5.26 23.23 6.56
CA GLY A 38 -4.96 23.02 5.13
C GLY A 38 -3.94 21.92 4.84
N ARG A 39 -3.04 21.59 5.79
CA ARG A 39 -2.13 20.44 5.67
C ARG A 39 -2.83 19.15 6.06
N PHE A 40 -3.65 19.17 7.11
CA PHE A 40 -4.46 18.04 7.51
C PHE A 40 -5.42 17.60 6.39
N GLN A 41 -6.14 18.53 5.75
CA GLN A 41 -7.05 18.20 4.63
C GLN A 41 -6.32 17.52 3.46
N LYS A 42 -5.10 17.97 3.13
CA LYS A 42 -4.27 17.32 2.11
C LYS A 42 -3.82 15.92 2.52
N LEU A 43 -3.47 15.75 3.79
CA LEU A 43 -3.13 14.44 4.34
C LEU A 43 -4.34 13.53 4.28
N GLU A 44 -5.53 13.97 4.73
CA GLU A 44 -6.77 13.21 4.81
C GLU A 44 -7.29 12.77 3.43
N SER A 45 -7.26 13.64 2.43
CA SER A 45 -7.71 13.32 1.06
C SER A 45 -6.78 12.36 0.32
N LEU A 46 -5.54 12.19 0.77
CA LEU A 46 -4.56 11.33 0.11
C LEU A 46 -4.99 9.86 0.16
N ASN A 47 -5.18 9.23 -1.01
CA ASN A 47 -5.55 7.82 -1.09
C ASN A 47 -4.75 7.11 -2.19
N PHE A 48 -4.22 5.94 -1.87
CA PHE A 48 -3.51 5.10 -2.83
C PHE A 48 -4.33 4.76 -4.09
N ARG A 49 -5.66 4.68 -3.97
CA ARG A 49 -6.59 4.44 -5.09
C ARG A 49 -6.84 5.65 -5.96
N GLU A 50 -6.57 6.86 -5.47
CA GLU A 50 -6.87 8.12 -6.15
C GLU A 50 -5.56 8.88 -6.38
N VAL A 51 -4.71 8.35 -7.26
CA VAL A 51 -3.39 8.91 -7.60
C VAL A 51 -3.47 10.38 -8.05
N ASP A 52 -4.64 10.83 -8.54
CA ASP A 52 -4.88 12.22 -8.90
C ASP A 52 -4.83 13.18 -7.71
N THR A 53 -5.10 12.68 -6.49
CA THR A 53 -4.99 13.44 -5.23
C THR A 53 -3.54 13.72 -4.83
N PHE A 54 -2.56 13.07 -5.48
CA PHE A 54 -1.16 13.27 -5.19
C PHE A 54 -0.72 14.66 -5.63
N ASN A 55 -0.16 15.39 -4.67
CA ASN A 55 0.31 16.75 -4.83
C ASN A 55 1.71 16.78 -5.48
N LYS A 56 2.28 17.97 -5.61
CA LYS A 56 3.62 18.18 -6.19
C LYS A 56 4.72 17.48 -5.39
N ASP A 57 4.52 17.31 -4.08
CA ASP A 57 5.48 16.70 -3.16
C ASP A 57 5.67 15.20 -3.44
N LEU A 58 4.67 14.57 -4.07
CA LEU A 58 4.70 13.16 -4.49
C LEU A 58 4.82 13.00 -6.01
N LYS A 59 5.34 14.00 -6.74
CA LYS A 59 5.35 13.97 -8.22
C LYS A 59 6.03 12.71 -8.78
N GLY A 60 7.21 12.35 -8.27
CA GLY A 60 7.93 11.15 -8.74
C GLY A 60 7.10 9.87 -8.56
N PHE A 61 6.47 9.72 -7.40
CA PHE A 61 5.60 8.58 -7.13
C PHE A 61 4.30 8.62 -7.94
N LYS A 62 3.74 9.81 -8.20
CA LYS A 62 2.56 9.98 -9.03
C LYS A 62 2.82 9.49 -10.46
N ASP A 63 3.95 9.86 -11.03
CA ASP A 63 4.32 9.47 -12.40
C ASP A 63 4.52 7.94 -12.49
N ILE A 64 5.21 7.35 -11.51
CA ILE A 64 5.39 5.90 -11.36
C ILE A 64 4.04 5.19 -11.22
N MET A 65 3.14 5.70 -10.39
CA MET A 65 1.82 5.10 -10.16
C MET A 65 0.89 5.22 -11.37
N PHE A 66 1.04 6.27 -12.19
CA PHE A 66 0.35 6.39 -13.46
C PHE A 66 0.84 5.32 -14.45
N GLN A 67 2.16 5.18 -14.59
CA GLN A 67 2.76 4.15 -15.45
C GLN A 67 2.36 2.73 -15.01
N TYR A 68 2.34 2.47 -13.70
CA TYR A 68 1.84 1.21 -13.14
C TYR A 68 0.39 0.89 -13.59
N ARG A 69 -0.50 1.89 -13.62
CA ARG A 69 -1.89 1.66 -14.07
C ARG A 69 -1.95 1.29 -15.55
N GLU A 70 -1.10 1.91 -16.36
CA GLU A 70 -0.99 1.57 -17.78
C GLU A 70 -0.43 0.15 -17.95
N ASP A 71 0.60 -0.24 -17.21
CA ASP A 71 1.14 -1.60 -17.21
C ASP A 71 0.07 -2.63 -16.83
N VAL A 72 -0.76 -2.36 -15.81
CA VAL A 72 -1.86 -3.28 -15.43
C VAL A 72 -2.91 -3.40 -16.53
N LYS A 73 -3.24 -2.31 -17.23
CA LYS A 73 -4.14 -2.36 -18.40
C LYS A 73 -3.52 -3.18 -19.52
N GLU A 74 -2.23 -2.99 -19.75
CA GLU A 74 -1.47 -3.70 -20.78
C GLU A 74 -1.38 -5.20 -20.49
N ILE A 75 -1.15 -5.62 -19.24
CA ILE A 75 -1.21 -7.03 -18.82
C ILE A 75 -2.57 -7.64 -19.17
N ARG A 76 -3.66 -6.93 -18.90
CA ARG A 76 -5.02 -7.41 -19.21
C ARG A 76 -5.24 -7.57 -20.72
N LYS A 77 -4.78 -6.61 -21.52
CA LYS A 77 -4.86 -6.67 -23.00
C LYS A 77 -4.01 -7.81 -23.56
N ALA A 78 -2.74 -7.89 -23.15
CA ALA A 78 -1.80 -8.91 -23.58
C ALA A 78 -2.31 -10.33 -23.28
N LYS A 79 -2.95 -10.52 -22.12
CA LYS A 79 -3.59 -11.79 -21.75
C LYS A 79 -4.76 -12.14 -22.67
N ALA A 80 -5.58 -11.17 -23.06
CA ALA A 80 -6.68 -11.38 -24.01
C ALA A 80 -6.16 -11.73 -25.42
N GLU A 81 -5.05 -11.11 -25.83
CA GLU A 81 -4.41 -11.28 -27.13
C GLU A 81 -3.40 -12.45 -27.17
N LYS A 82 -3.21 -13.17 -26.05
CA LYS A 82 -2.23 -14.28 -25.89
C LYS A 82 -0.79 -13.89 -26.29
N ARG A 83 -0.41 -12.63 -26.05
CA ARG A 83 0.96 -12.13 -26.29
C ARG A 83 1.66 -11.81 -24.97
N SER A 84 2.97 -11.62 -25.05
CA SER A 84 3.74 -11.09 -23.93
C SER A 84 3.38 -9.61 -23.67
N PRO A 85 3.20 -9.20 -22.41
CA PRO A 85 2.97 -7.80 -22.07
C PRO A 85 4.26 -6.98 -22.25
N ASN A 86 4.12 -5.73 -22.68
CA ASN A 86 5.21 -4.77 -22.72
C ASN A 86 5.09 -3.83 -21.52
N LEU A 87 5.86 -4.10 -20.46
CA LEU A 87 5.78 -3.38 -19.19
C LEU A 87 6.83 -2.28 -19.14
N MET A 88 6.44 -1.10 -18.66
CA MET A 88 7.33 0.05 -18.55
C MET A 88 8.02 0.10 -17.18
N VAL A 89 7.31 -0.28 -16.11
CA VAL A 89 7.75 -0.14 -14.72
C VAL A 89 7.65 -1.44 -13.95
N LEU A 90 6.59 -2.23 -14.18
CA LEU A 90 6.43 -3.51 -13.51
C LEU A 90 7.45 -4.54 -14.00
N PRO A 91 8.19 -5.21 -13.09
CA PRO A 91 9.03 -6.34 -13.48
C PRO A 91 8.17 -7.48 -14.03
N ASN A 92 8.59 -8.10 -15.14
CA ASN A 92 7.89 -9.24 -15.74
C ASN A 92 7.71 -10.42 -14.77
N GLU A 93 8.61 -10.55 -13.79
CA GLU A 93 8.59 -11.56 -12.72
C GLU A 93 7.37 -11.44 -11.81
N VAL A 94 6.80 -10.24 -11.68
CA VAL A 94 5.63 -9.97 -10.84
C VAL A 94 4.36 -10.55 -11.47
N VAL A 95 4.34 -10.80 -12.79
CA VAL A 95 3.21 -11.39 -13.52
C VAL A 95 3.18 -12.92 -13.34
N SER A 96 2.97 -13.37 -12.10
CA SER A 96 2.85 -14.79 -11.74
C SER A 96 1.44 -15.36 -12.01
N LYS A 97 1.30 -16.69 -12.02
CA LYS A 97 0.00 -17.39 -12.16
C LYS A 97 -0.90 -17.25 -10.93
N ASP A 98 -0.34 -17.07 -9.73
CA ASP A 98 -1.11 -16.88 -8.50
C ASP A 98 -1.40 -15.39 -8.30
N PRO A 99 -2.68 -14.96 -8.36
CA PRO A 99 -3.06 -13.56 -8.19
C PRO A 99 -2.62 -12.96 -6.86
N LEU A 100 -2.65 -13.74 -5.77
CA LEU A 100 -2.32 -13.25 -4.44
C LEU A 100 -0.81 -12.99 -4.30
N VAL A 101 0.01 -13.86 -4.86
CA VAL A 101 1.47 -13.69 -4.87
C VAL A 101 1.86 -12.48 -5.70
N CYS A 102 1.23 -12.33 -6.88
CA CYS A 102 1.39 -11.15 -7.74
C CYS A 102 1.03 -9.86 -6.98
N GLU A 103 -0.14 -9.82 -6.33
CA GLU A 103 -0.59 -8.63 -5.60
C GLU A 103 0.37 -8.25 -4.45
N LYS A 104 0.88 -9.23 -3.70
CA LYS A 104 1.88 -8.97 -2.65
C LYS A 104 3.20 -8.46 -3.21
N ALA A 105 3.67 -9.01 -4.33
CA ALA A 105 4.88 -8.56 -4.99
C ALA A 105 4.74 -7.12 -5.52
N ILE A 106 3.60 -6.77 -6.12
CA ILE A 106 3.29 -5.38 -6.52
C ILE A 106 3.30 -4.46 -5.30
N MET A 107 2.64 -4.84 -4.21
CA MET A 107 2.62 -4.02 -3.00
C MET A 107 4.02 -3.87 -2.39
N LYS A 108 4.87 -4.90 -2.46
CA LYS A 108 6.26 -4.80 -2.02
C LYS A 108 7.05 -3.80 -2.87
N TRP A 109 6.94 -3.90 -4.19
CA TRP A 109 7.57 -2.95 -5.10
C TRP A 109 7.11 -1.51 -4.83
N GLN A 110 5.80 -1.27 -4.67
CA GLN A 110 5.25 0.05 -4.31
C GLN A 110 5.79 0.59 -2.98
N TRP A 111 5.99 -0.29 -1.99
CA TRP A 111 6.56 0.08 -0.70
C TRP A 111 8.01 0.56 -0.83
N ASP A 112 8.77 -0.13 -1.67
CA ASP A 112 10.18 0.20 -1.90
C ASP A 112 10.30 1.53 -2.67
N GLU A 113 9.43 1.78 -3.64
CA GLU A 113 9.34 3.10 -4.31
C GLU A 113 8.93 4.21 -3.34
N LEU A 114 7.99 3.98 -2.42
CA LEU A 114 7.67 4.95 -1.39
C LEU A 114 8.85 5.24 -0.46
N SER A 115 9.63 4.22 -0.13
CA SER A 115 10.81 4.36 0.74
C SER A 115 11.95 5.11 0.05
N SER A 116 12.03 5.08 -1.29
CA SER A 116 13.03 5.86 -2.03
C SER A 116 12.77 7.37 -1.96
N LEU A 117 11.51 7.80 -1.80
CA LEU A 117 11.13 9.21 -1.63
C LEU A 117 11.55 9.81 -0.29
N GLU A 118 11.78 8.96 0.72
CA GLU A 118 12.22 9.39 2.06
C GLU A 118 13.74 9.65 2.10
N VAL A 119 14.48 9.36 1.01
CA VAL A 119 15.93 9.52 0.96
C VAL A 119 16.30 11.00 0.77
N GLY A 120 16.98 11.58 1.75
CA GLY A 120 17.68 12.86 1.63
C GLY A 120 17.13 14.01 2.49
N GLU A 121 15.83 14.02 2.81
CA GLU A 121 15.24 15.03 3.70
C GLU A 121 14.34 14.39 4.77
N HIS A 122 14.72 14.56 6.04
CA HIS A 122 13.95 14.09 7.20
C HIS A 122 13.02 15.18 7.74
N PHE A 123 11.96 14.74 8.41
CA PHE A 123 10.98 15.58 9.08
C PHE A 123 10.18 16.47 8.13
N THR A 124 9.92 15.97 6.93
CA THR A 124 9.20 16.70 5.89
C THR A 124 7.72 16.36 5.88
N PHE A 125 6.91 17.23 5.25
CA PHE A 125 5.51 16.89 5.01
C PHE A 125 5.38 15.69 4.06
N THR A 126 6.33 15.51 3.12
CA THR A 126 6.42 14.35 2.24
C THR A 126 6.54 13.05 3.04
N GLU A 127 7.41 12.99 4.03
CA GLU A 127 7.57 11.81 4.90
C GLU A 127 6.27 11.44 5.61
N LEU A 128 5.50 12.44 6.06
CA LEU A 128 4.19 12.21 6.65
C LEU A 128 3.14 11.67 5.64
N LEU A 129 3.16 12.16 4.40
CA LEU A 129 2.32 11.65 3.33
C LEU A 129 2.70 10.19 3.00
N VAL A 130 4.00 9.90 2.92
CA VAL A 130 4.51 8.54 2.67
C VAL A 130 4.11 7.60 3.81
N TYR A 131 4.23 8.03 5.07
CA TYR A 131 3.80 7.26 6.23
C TYR A 131 2.33 6.85 6.12
N LYS A 132 1.44 7.80 5.79
CA LYS A 132 0.02 7.50 5.57
C LYS A 132 -0.19 6.45 4.49
N LEU A 133 0.49 6.58 3.34
CA LEU A 133 0.36 5.62 2.24
C LEU A 133 0.86 4.23 2.64
N LYS A 134 1.99 4.14 3.34
CA LYS A 134 2.50 2.88 3.91
C LYS A 134 1.50 2.26 4.87
N LEU A 135 0.88 3.06 5.74
CA LEU A 135 -0.13 2.58 6.69
C LEU A 135 -1.38 2.03 5.96
N GLN A 136 -1.86 2.72 4.90
CA GLN A 136 -2.93 2.22 4.04
C GLN A 136 -2.58 0.87 3.39
N MET A 137 -1.32 0.69 2.98
CA MET A 137 -0.84 -0.57 2.40
C MET A 137 -0.82 -1.71 3.42
N LEU A 138 -0.35 -1.46 4.65
CA LEU A 138 -0.36 -2.49 5.70
C LEU A 138 -1.77 -2.91 6.07
N SER A 139 -2.70 -1.97 6.21
CA SER A 139 -4.12 -2.28 6.47
C SER A 139 -4.72 -3.17 5.37
N ARG A 140 -4.31 -2.97 4.10
CA ARG A 140 -4.71 -3.84 2.99
C ARG A 140 -4.04 -5.21 3.04
N LEU A 141 -2.77 -5.31 3.43
CA LEU A 141 -2.08 -6.61 3.57
C LEU A 141 -2.70 -7.46 4.67
N GLU A 142 -3.11 -6.84 5.76
CA GLU A 142 -3.80 -7.53 6.86
C GLU A 142 -5.13 -8.13 6.44
N SER A 143 -5.91 -7.46 5.59
CA SER A 143 -7.18 -7.99 5.14
C SER A 143 -7.01 -9.33 4.40
N PHE A 144 -5.92 -9.49 3.64
CA PHE A 144 -5.57 -10.76 3.00
C PHE A 144 -5.20 -11.86 4.01
N GLN A 145 -4.58 -11.51 5.14
CA GLN A 145 -4.24 -12.46 6.20
C GLN A 145 -5.47 -12.86 7.02
N ALA A 146 -6.35 -11.91 7.35
CA ALA A 146 -7.61 -12.17 8.04
C ALA A 146 -8.57 -13.04 7.23
N GLU A 147 -8.56 -12.91 5.90
CA GLU A 147 -9.33 -13.78 5.01
C GLU A 147 -8.79 -15.21 4.99
N LYS A 148 -7.46 -15.39 4.93
CA LYS A 148 -6.82 -16.70 5.13
C LYS A 148 -7.08 -17.29 6.52
N GLY A 149 -7.00 -16.48 7.57
CA GLY A 149 -7.26 -16.89 8.95
C GLY A 149 -8.69 -17.39 9.12
N ARG A 150 -9.67 -16.72 8.49
CA ARG A 150 -11.06 -17.17 8.45
C ARG A 150 -11.24 -18.48 7.69
N GLN A 151 -10.57 -18.67 6.55
CA GLN A 151 -10.64 -19.93 5.79
C GLN A 151 -10.07 -21.13 6.59
N VAL A 152 -8.95 -20.94 7.29
CA VAL A 152 -8.36 -21.97 8.16
C VAL A 152 -9.27 -22.28 9.35
N LEU A 153 -9.80 -21.25 10.01
CA LEU A 153 -10.76 -21.42 11.10
C LEU A 153 -12.02 -22.16 10.64
N GLN A 154 -12.59 -21.82 9.49
CA GLN A 154 -13.75 -22.54 8.93
C GLN A 154 -13.44 -24.01 8.64
N ALA A 155 -12.25 -24.33 8.13
CA ALA A 155 -11.83 -25.71 7.89
C ALA A 155 -11.65 -26.53 9.19
N ILE A 156 -11.27 -25.88 10.30
CA ILE A 156 -11.14 -26.52 11.61
C ILE A 156 -12.50 -26.67 12.30
N VAL A 157 -13.38 -25.66 12.18
CA VAL A 157 -14.70 -25.63 12.83
C VAL A 157 -15.72 -26.52 12.11
N ASN A 158 -15.56 -26.78 10.81
CA ASN A 158 -16.38 -27.70 10.03
C ASN A 158 -15.56 -28.89 9.45
N PRO A 159 -15.21 -29.90 10.26
CA PRO A 159 -14.40 -31.04 9.81
C PRO A 159 -15.12 -32.06 8.89
N LYS A 160 -16.42 -31.90 8.59
CA LYS A 160 -17.25 -32.90 7.86
C LYS A 160 -17.05 -32.98 6.34
N MET A 161 -15.87 -32.67 5.80
CA MET A 161 -15.57 -32.83 4.36
C MET A 161 -14.30 -33.66 4.07
N LYS A 162 -13.81 -34.44 5.05
CA LYS A 162 -12.64 -35.33 4.84
C LYS A 162 -12.92 -36.83 4.89
N GLU A 163 -14.17 -37.25 5.12
CA GLU A 163 -14.56 -38.66 5.05
C GLU A 163 -15.69 -38.79 4.03
N ASP A 164 -15.31 -38.94 2.75
CA ASP A 164 -16.11 -39.58 1.70
C ASP A 164 -15.22 -39.63 0.46
N ASN A 165 -14.20 -40.48 0.51
CA ASN A 165 -13.47 -41.06 -0.62
C ASN A 165 -12.55 -42.17 -0.06
N SER A 166 -13.14 -43.30 0.31
CA SER A 166 -12.48 -44.60 0.40
C SER A 166 -13.28 -45.59 -0.44
#